data_AF-A0A2G8KVI8-F1
#
_entry.id   AF-A0A2G8KVI8-F1
#
_cell.length_a   1.000
_cell.length_b   1.000
_cell.length_c   1.000
_cell.angle_alpha   90.00
_cell.angle_beta   90.00
_cell.angle_gamma   90.00
#
_symmetry.space_group_name_H-M   'P 1'
#
loop_
_entity.id
_entity.type
_entity.pdbx_description
1 polymer ?
#
loop_
_entity_poly.entity_id
_entity_poly.type
_entity_poly.pdbx_seq_one_letter_code
_entity_poly.pdbx_strand_id
1 'polypeptide(L)'
;VDIEMVILRDSFVSVIDNGVAIYLSSGAVLPPLNTLKSLYFENAKWQQWDLTKLISILQYACHRSPPTEIKIERILLPFEFENKLSTLQQKPSVVWIPGVAAAGLQHINYDTGQWELIDIFSTIKAKLVV
;
A
#
# COMPACT_ATOMS: atom_id res chain seq x y z
N VAL A 1 -2.11 12.00 -18.77
CA VAL A 1 -1.69 12.93 -17.70
C VAL A 1 -1.46 12.09 -16.46
N ASP A 2 -0.28 12.20 -15.86
CA ASP A 2 0.03 11.50 -14.62
C ASP A 2 -0.55 12.26 -13.43
N ILE A 3 -1.06 11.52 -12.45
CA ILE A 3 -1.49 12.05 -11.17
C ILE A 3 -0.41 11.69 -10.17
N GLU A 4 0.19 12.70 -9.56
CA GLU A 4 1.31 12.50 -8.63
C GLU A 4 0.88 11.70 -7.39
N MET A 5 -0.19 12.13 -6.73
CA MET A 5 -0.61 11.51 -5.47
C MET A 5 -2.10 11.66 -5.25
N VAL A 6 -2.71 10.60 -4.73
CA VAL A 6 -4.05 10.65 -4.14
C VAL A 6 -3.96 10.23 -2.67
N ILE A 7 -4.51 11.08 -1.79
CA ILE A 7 -4.57 10.84 -0.34
C ILE A 7 -6.01 10.53 0.02
N LEU A 8 -6.21 9.41 0.70
CA LEU A 8 -7.53 8.91 1.02
C LEU A 8 -7.67 8.71 2.52
N ARG A 9 -8.39 9.66 3.12
CA ARG A 9 -8.67 9.72 4.57
C ARG A 9 -10.03 9.12 4.85
N ASP A 10 -10.11 8.21 5.82
CA ASP A 10 -11.36 7.65 6.37
C ASP A 10 -12.35 7.08 5.32
N SER A 11 -11.86 6.73 4.14
CA SER A 11 -12.67 6.42 2.95
C SER A 11 -12.80 4.92 2.65
N PHE A 12 -12.28 4.04 3.52
CA PHE A 12 -11.98 2.65 3.19
C PHE A 12 -12.69 1.62 4.06
N VAL A 13 -14.01 1.61 3.99
CA VAL A 13 -14.86 0.54 4.53
C VAL A 13 -15.06 -0.57 3.49
N SER A 14 -15.18 -0.23 2.19
CA SER A 14 -15.36 -1.20 1.10
C SER A 14 -14.49 -0.86 -0.11
N VAL A 15 -14.01 -1.91 -0.77
CA VAL A 15 -13.34 -1.90 -2.07
C VAL A 15 -14.17 -2.80 -2.97
N ILE A 16 -14.65 -2.28 -4.10
CA ILE A 16 -15.25 -3.10 -5.16
C ILE A 16 -14.30 -3.01 -6.34
N ASP A 17 -13.73 -4.16 -6.68
CA ASP A 17 -12.95 -4.35 -7.89
C ASP A 17 -13.85 -5.00 -8.94
N ASN A 18 -14.06 -4.30 -10.06
CA ASN A 18 -14.81 -4.82 -11.21
C ASN A 18 -13.91 -5.08 -12.43
N GLY A 19 -12.59 -5.16 -12.22
CA GLY A 19 -11.58 -5.32 -13.26
C GLY A 19 -11.24 -4.05 -14.03
N VAL A 20 -12.08 -3.00 -13.95
CA VAL A 20 -11.86 -1.73 -14.65
C VAL A 20 -11.52 -0.61 -13.67
N ALA A 21 -12.10 -0.60 -12.48
CA ALA A 21 -11.87 0.43 -11.49
C ALA A 21 -12.03 -0.10 -10.07
N ILE A 22 -11.32 0.54 -9.13
CA ILE A 22 -11.51 0.33 -7.70
C ILE A 22 -12.44 1.41 -7.16
N TYR A 23 -13.59 0.99 -6.64
CA TYR A 23 -14.56 1.86 -5.96
C TYR A 23 -14.37 1.81 -4.46
N LEU A 24 -14.39 2.99 -3.84
CA LEU A 24 -14.20 3.16 -2.41
C LEU A 24 -15.54 3.44 -1.75
N SER A 25 -15.68 3.06 -0.47
CA SER A 25 -16.90 3.35 0.30
C SER A 25 -17.22 4.84 0.42
N SER A 26 -16.25 5.73 0.19
CA SER A 26 -16.49 7.18 0.12
C SER A 26 -17.19 7.63 -1.16
N GLY A 27 -17.39 6.75 -2.13
CA GLY A 27 -17.87 7.07 -3.47
C GLY A 27 -16.75 7.49 -4.44
N ALA A 28 -15.51 7.63 -3.95
CA ALA A 28 -14.36 7.88 -4.81
C ALA A 28 -14.01 6.64 -5.65
N VAL A 29 -13.46 6.88 -6.85
CA VAL A 29 -13.08 5.83 -7.80
C VAL A 29 -11.62 6.04 -8.17
N LEU A 30 -10.80 4.99 -8.04
CA LEU A 30 -9.41 5.05 -8.49
C LEU A 30 -9.36 5.07 -10.04
N PRO A 31 -8.42 5.81 -10.66
CA PRO A 31 -8.35 5.96 -12.11
C PRO A 31 -8.17 4.62 -12.86
N PRO A 32 -9.00 4.31 -13.86
CA PRO A 32 -9.07 2.98 -14.50
C PRO A 32 -7.85 2.57 -15.32
N LEU A 33 -6.97 3.51 -15.68
CA LEU A 33 -5.72 3.24 -16.44
C LEU A 33 -4.47 3.30 -15.55
N ASN A 34 -4.67 3.34 -14.23
CA ASN A 34 -3.65 3.55 -13.21
C ASN A 34 -2.60 4.61 -13.58
N THR A 35 -3.06 5.85 -13.76
CA THR A 35 -2.21 7.02 -13.93
C THR A 35 -1.65 7.56 -12.61
N LEU A 36 -1.86 6.84 -11.49
CA LEU A 36 -1.41 7.26 -10.17
C LEU A 36 0.05 6.84 -9.94
N LYS A 37 0.92 7.80 -9.61
CA LYS A 37 2.28 7.51 -9.16
C LYS A 37 2.30 7.05 -7.70
N SER A 38 1.51 7.69 -6.84
CA SER A 38 1.43 7.34 -5.42
C SER A 38 -0.01 7.30 -4.89
N LEU A 39 -0.27 6.34 -4.01
CA LEU A 39 -1.50 6.17 -3.26
C LEU A 39 -1.19 6.21 -1.76
N TYR A 40 -1.84 7.11 -1.04
CA TYR A 40 -1.68 7.24 0.41
C TYR A 40 -2.99 6.98 1.13
N PHE A 41 -2.99 5.97 1.99
CA PHE A 41 -4.12 5.56 2.82
C PHE A 41 -3.88 6.01 4.26
N GLU A 42 -4.83 6.75 4.82
CA GLU A 42 -4.80 7.21 6.21
C GLU A 42 -6.13 6.89 6.87
N ASN A 43 -6.09 6.18 8.00
CA ASN A 43 -7.27 5.89 8.81
C ASN A 43 -7.05 6.37 10.24
N ALA A 44 -7.75 7.42 10.67
CA ALA A 44 -7.54 7.95 12.01
C ALA A 44 -8.09 7.03 13.12
N LYS A 45 -8.92 6.04 12.76
CA LYS A 45 -9.65 5.16 13.68
C LYS A 45 -8.99 3.80 13.90
N TRP A 46 -7.81 3.53 13.34
CA TRP A 46 -7.05 2.30 13.60
C TRP A 46 -7.84 1.02 13.30
N GLN A 47 -8.69 1.05 12.28
CA GLN A 47 -9.52 -0.10 11.95
C GLN A 47 -8.69 -1.17 11.24
N GLN A 48 -9.06 -2.43 11.47
CA GLN A 48 -8.50 -3.57 10.75
C GLN A 48 -8.95 -3.57 9.30
N TRP A 49 -8.00 -3.81 8.39
CA TRP A 49 -8.31 -3.97 6.99
C TRP A 49 -8.51 -5.43 6.58
N ASP A 50 -9.45 -5.63 5.66
CA ASP A 50 -9.64 -6.91 5.00
C ASP A 50 -8.48 -7.15 4.03
N LEU A 51 -7.78 -8.27 4.24
CA LEU A 51 -6.65 -8.69 3.44
C LEU A 51 -6.97 -8.77 1.94
N THR A 52 -8.15 -9.24 1.56
CA THR A 52 -8.58 -9.36 0.16
C THR A 52 -8.65 -7.99 -0.51
N LYS A 53 -9.14 -6.97 0.22
CA LYS A 53 -9.24 -5.59 -0.29
C LYS A 53 -7.87 -4.99 -0.53
N LEU A 54 -6.92 -5.24 0.37
CA LEU A 54 -5.54 -4.83 0.18
C LEU A 54 -4.94 -5.50 -1.06
N ILE A 55 -5.15 -6.81 -1.26
CA ILE A 55 -4.68 -7.51 -2.47
C ILE A 55 -5.22 -6.86 -3.75
N SER A 56 -6.51 -6.52 -3.83
CA SER A 56 -7.06 -5.83 -5.00
C SER A 56 -6.35 -4.50 -5.29
N ILE A 57 -6.02 -3.73 -4.25
CA ILE A 57 -5.28 -2.47 -4.40
C ILE A 57 -3.84 -2.71 -4.86
N LEU A 58 -3.17 -3.74 -4.34
CA LEU A 58 -1.84 -4.14 -4.80
C LEU A 58 -1.88 -4.53 -6.27
N GLN A 59 -2.87 -5.34 -6.68
CA GLN A 59 -3.06 -5.73 -8.08
C GLN A 59 -3.27 -4.51 -8.97
N TYR A 60 -4.13 -3.56 -8.57
CA TYR A 60 -4.30 -2.29 -9.26
C TYR A 60 -2.97 -1.54 -9.42
N ALA A 61 -2.19 -1.41 -8.35
CA ALA A 61 -0.91 -0.70 -8.36
C ALA A 61 0.14 -1.33 -9.31
N CYS A 62 0.02 -2.62 -9.62
CA CYS A 62 0.89 -3.31 -10.57
C CYS A 62 0.67 -2.92 -12.05
N HIS A 63 -0.46 -2.29 -12.40
CA HIS A 63 -0.78 -2.00 -13.80
C HIS A 63 0.01 -0.83 -14.40
N ARG A 64 0.63 0.00 -13.56
CA ARG A 64 1.51 1.09 -13.99
C ARG A 64 2.93 0.57 -14.18
N SER A 65 3.68 1.17 -15.12
CA SER A 65 5.13 1.01 -15.21
C SER A 65 5.80 2.39 -15.12
N PRO A 66 6.58 2.68 -14.05
CA PRO A 66 6.81 1.82 -12.87
C PRO A 66 5.54 1.66 -12.01
N PRO A 67 5.45 0.59 -11.18
CA PRO A 67 4.31 0.37 -10.28
C PRO A 67 4.00 1.56 -9.38
N THR A 68 2.73 1.72 -9.04
CA THR A 68 2.27 2.75 -8.10
C THR A 68 2.85 2.49 -6.71
N GLU A 69 3.39 3.53 -6.09
CA GLU A 69 3.83 3.47 -4.69
C GLU A 69 2.63 3.56 -3.75
N ILE A 70 2.62 2.73 -2.72
CA ILE A 70 1.55 2.68 -1.72
C ILE A 70 2.14 3.02 -0.35
N LYS A 71 1.52 3.97 0.31
CA LYS A 71 1.79 4.31 1.71
C LYS A 71 0.53 4.09 2.52
N ILE A 72 0.63 3.42 3.66
CA ILE A 72 -0.47 3.11 4.56
C ILE A 72 -0.12 3.61 5.95
N GLU A 73 -1.01 4.37 6.57
CA GLU A 73 -0.80 4.92 7.90
C GLU A 73 -2.02 4.69 8.82
N ARG A 74 -1.73 4.31 10.08
CA ARG A 74 -2.71 4.14 11.17
C ARG A 74 -3.82 3.14 10.83
N ILE A 75 -3.48 2.08 10.09
CA ILE A 75 -4.36 0.96 9.77
C ILE A 75 -3.81 -0.31 10.43
N LEU A 76 -4.68 -1.15 11.00
CA LEU A 76 -4.29 -2.47 11.46
C LEU A 76 -4.28 -3.44 10.27
N LEU A 77 -3.09 -3.91 9.90
CA LEU A 77 -2.89 -4.86 8.82
C LEU A 77 -2.58 -6.25 9.39
N PRO A 78 -2.90 -7.33 8.67
CA PRO A 78 -2.44 -8.66 9.05
C PRO A 78 -0.90 -8.71 9.02
N PHE A 79 -0.32 -9.47 9.93
CA PHE A 79 1.12 -9.71 9.97
C PHE A 79 1.62 -10.50 8.76
N GLU A 80 0.78 -11.39 8.21
CA GLU A 80 1.12 -12.29 7.12
C GLU A 80 0.03 -12.29 6.04
N PHE A 81 0.43 -12.50 4.79
CA PHE A 81 -0.45 -12.52 3.62
C PHE A 81 -0.78 -13.93 3.12
N GLU A 82 -0.25 -14.98 3.75
CA GLU A 82 -0.52 -16.40 3.42
C GLU A 82 -0.42 -16.71 1.92
N ASN A 83 0.74 -16.49 1.30
CA ASN A 83 1.00 -16.75 -0.12
C ASN A 83 0.18 -15.95 -1.15
N LYS A 84 -0.69 -15.02 -0.74
CA LYS A 84 -1.54 -14.26 -1.67
C LYS A 84 -0.77 -13.31 -2.60
N LEU A 85 0.42 -12.88 -2.20
CA LEU A 85 1.24 -11.93 -2.96
C LEU A 85 1.95 -12.53 -4.18
N SER A 86 2.12 -13.85 -4.22
CA SER A 86 2.77 -14.55 -5.34
C SER A 86 2.05 -14.34 -6.68
N THR A 87 0.77 -13.95 -6.62
CA THR A 87 -0.09 -13.68 -7.79
C THR A 87 0.15 -12.32 -8.43
N LEU A 88 0.92 -11.43 -7.79
CA LEU A 88 1.15 -10.08 -8.30
C LEU A 88 2.13 -10.11 -9.47
N GLN A 89 1.71 -9.55 -10.62
CA GLN A 89 2.55 -9.46 -11.82
C GLN A 89 3.79 -8.58 -11.62
N GLN A 90 3.65 -7.53 -10.81
CA GLN A 90 4.74 -6.64 -10.41
C GLN A 90 4.67 -6.45 -8.89
N LYS A 91 5.78 -6.05 -8.26
CA LYS A 91 5.88 -5.84 -6.82
C LYS A 91 5.88 -4.33 -6.54
N PRO A 92 4.73 -3.70 -6.25
CA PRO A 92 4.70 -2.26 -5.93
C PRO A 92 5.51 -1.96 -4.66
N SER A 93 5.95 -0.72 -4.49
CA SER A 93 6.54 -0.33 -3.20
C SER A 93 5.40 -0.11 -2.20
N VAL A 94 5.40 -0.82 -1.08
CA VAL A 94 4.37 -0.68 -0.04
C VAL A 94 5.04 -0.38 1.29
N VAL A 95 4.65 0.74 1.88
CA VAL A 95 5.16 1.20 3.17
C VAL A 95 4.02 1.32 4.16
N TRP A 96 4.18 0.70 5.33
CA TRP A 96 3.23 0.73 6.42
C TRP A 96 3.80 1.50 7.62
N ILE A 97 3.04 2.50 8.07
CA ILE A 97 3.26 3.23 9.31
C ILE A 97 2.14 2.79 10.26
N PRO A 98 2.40 1.84 11.16
CA PRO A 98 1.38 1.39 12.09
C PRO A 98 0.89 2.53 12.99
N GLY A 99 1.64 3.64 13.13
CA GLY A 99 1.27 4.80 13.93
C GLY A 99 1.73 4.71 15.39
N VAL A 100 2.28 3.57 15.79
CA VAL A 100 2.97 3.38 17.06
C VAL A 100 4.45 3.68 16.83
N ALA A 101 4.98 4.73 17.48
CA ALA A 101 6.36 5.18 17.27
C ALA A 101 7.40 4.05 17.45
N ALA A 102 7.14 3.11 18.37
CA ALA A 102 8.02 1.97 18.64
C ALA A 102 8.01 0.89 17.53
N ALA A 103 6.98 0.84 16.69
CA ALA A 103 6.82 -0.18 15.66
C ALA A 103 7.47 0.20 14.31
N GLY A 104 8.08 1.38 14.22
CA GLY A 104 8.89 1.81 13.07
C GLY A 104 8.13 1.90 11.75
N LEU A 105 8.88 2.19 10.68
CA LEU A 105 8.40 2.11 9.30
C LEU A 105 8.57 0.67 8.83
N GLN A 106 7.55 0.08 8.21
CA GLN A 106 7.60 -1.29 7.72
C GLN A 106 7.39 -1.37 6.21
N HIS A 107 7.97 -2.38 5.57
CA HIS A 107 7.72 -2.71 4.17
C HIS A 107 7.30 -4.18 4.05
N ILE A 108 6.69 -4.54 2.93
CA ILE A 108 6.28 -5.91 2.66
C ILE A 108 7.45 -6.68 2.01
N ASN A 109 7.86 -7.79 2.62
CA ASN A 109 8.72 -8.76 1.95
C ASN A 109 7.83 -9.67 1.09
N TYR A 110 7.97 -9.53 -0.23
CA TYR A 110 7.14 -10.26 -1.18
C TYR A 110 7.46 -11.76 -1.27
N ASP A 111 8.64 -12.19 -0.82
CA ASP A 111 9.06 -13.58 -0.89
C ASP A 111 8.55 -14.37 0.33
N THR A 112 8.51 -13.72 1.50
CA THR A 112 7.96 -14.32 2.73
C THR A 112 6.47 -14.00 2.94
N GLY A 113 5.97 -12.94 2.33
CA GLY A 113 4.61 -12.44 2.55
C GLY A 113 4.40 -11.84 3.94
N GLN A 114 5.47 -11.30 4.54
CA GLN A 114 5.48 -10.71 5.89
C GLN A 114 5.90 -9.24 5.87
N TRP A 115 5.53 -8.50 6.91
CA TRP A 115 6.03 -7.14 7.12
C TRP A 115 7.41 -7.15 7.80
N GLU A 116 8.33 -6.35 7.28
CA GLU A 116 9.67 -6.19 7.80
C GLU A 116 9.95 -4.73 8.16
N LEU A 117 10.64 -4.53 9.28
CA LEU A 117 11.10 -3.21 9.69
C LEU A 117 12.10 -2.65 8.66
N ILE A 118 11.85 -1.42 8.22
CA ILE A 118 12.84 -0.65 7.49
C ILE A 118 13.84 -0.14 8.51
N ASP A 119 15.09 -0.61 8.40
CA ASP A 119 16.19 0.00 9.14
C ASP A 119 16.58 1.33 8.49
N ILE A 120 15.96 2.40 9.00
CA ILE A 120 16.19 3.77 8.52
C ILE A 120 17.64 4.21 8.83
N PHE A 121 18.27 3.65 9.87
CA PHE A 121 19.61 4.06 10.29
C PHE A 121 20.71 3.48 9.41
N SER A 122 20.58 2.24 8.92
CA SER A 122 21.53 1.69 7.95
C SER A 122 21.41 2.34 6.57
N THR A 123 20.18 2.71 6.15
CA THR A 123 19.94 3.37 4.86
C THR A 123 20.55 4.77 4.79
N ILE A 124 20.53 5.53 5.89
CA ILE A 124 21.18 6.85 5.96
C ILE A 124 22.71 6.73 5.96
N LYS A 125 23.27 5.73 6.66
CA LYS A 125 24.71 5.47 6.61
C LYS A 125 25.19 5.11 5.20
N ALA A 126 24.43 4.31 4.45
CA ALA A 126 24.79 3.94 3.08
C ALA A 126 24.78 5.15 2.11
N LYS A 127 23.92 6.16 2.34
CA LYS A 127 23.87 7.38 1.51
C LYS A 127 24.89 8.45 1.91
N LEU A 128 25.42 8.41 3.13
CA LEU A 128 26.46 9.33 3.61
C LEU A 128 27.88 8.83 3.30
N VAL A 129 28.02 7.59 2.83
CA VAL A 129 29.26 7.02 2.29
C VAL A 129 29.16 7.03 0.76
N VAL A 130 29.07 8.23 0.17
CA VAL A 130 29.30 8.50 -1.26
C VAL A 130 30.04 9.82 -1.37
#